data_AF-B8INZ5-F1
#
_entry.id   AF-B8INZ5-F1
#
_cell.length_a   1.000
_cell.length_b   1.000
_cell.length_c   1.000
_cell.angle_alpha   90.00
_cell.angle_beta   90.00
_cell.angle_gamma   90.00
#
_symmetry.space_group_name_H-M   'P 1'
#
loop_
_entity.id
_entity.type
_entity.pdbx_description
1 polymer ?
#
loop_
_entity_poly.entity_id
_entity_poly.type
_entity_poly.pdbx_seq_one_letter_code
_entity_poly.pdbx_strand_id
1 'polypeptide(L)'
;MSVDPARAAYEARFADMTLGPCGAAPAWNDLPPEGKAVWQRVAQAAVAAALKPTGERPCDCERCDCGNVGDAAEVAEWDAQQRAYEAALSALSAPSQEARDA
;
A
#
# COMPACT_ATOMS: atom_id res chain seq x y z
N MET A 1 9.27 14.92 -2.37
CA MET A 1 8.49 14.60 -3.58
C MET A 1 7.62 13.42 -3.21
N SER A 2 6.30 13.60 -3.07
CA SER A 2 5.38 12.48 -2.85
C SER A 2 5.28 11.73 -4.18
N VAL A 3 5.87 10.54 -4.25
CA VAL A 3 5.80 9.72 -5.47
C VAL A 3 4.44 9.05 -5.47
N ASP A 4 3.65 9.24 -6.53
CA ASP A 4 2.41 8.49 -6.73
C ASP A 4 2.72 6.99 -6.64
N PRO A 5 2.15 6.26 -5.67
CA PRO A 5 2.46 4.86 -5.44
C PRO A 5 2.05 3.95 -6.60
N ALA A 6 1.01 4.29 -7.37
CA ALA A 6 0.66 3.56 -8.59
C ALA A 6 1.71 3.76 -9.68
N ARG A 7 2.21 5.00 -9.82
CA ARG A 7 3.32 5.32 -10.70
C ARG A 7 4.61 4.60 -10.27
N ALA A 8 4.91 4.57 -8.97
CA ALA A 8 6.07 3.86 -8.44
C ALA A 8 5.99 2.35 -8.76
N ALA A 9 4.83 1.73 -8.58
CA ALA A 9 4.63 0.32 -8.94
C ALA A 9 4.80 0.08 -10.46
N TYR A 10 4.30 1.01 -11.29
CA TYR A 10 4.48 0.98 -12.74
C TYR A 10 5.97 1.04 -13.13
N GLU A 11 6.66 2.09 -12.67
CA GLU A 11 8.07 2.34 -12.97
C GLU A 11 8.96 1.20 -12.45
N ALA A 12 8.66 0.64 -11.26
CA ALA A 12 9.39 -0.51 -10.74
C ALA A 12 9.21 -1.76 -11.61
N ARG A 13 8.01 -2.02 -12.15
CA ARG A 13 7.77 -3.18 -13.04
C ARG A 13 8.55 -3.08 -14.34
N PHE A 14 8.72 -1.88 -14.86
CA PHE A 14 9.43 -1.60 -16.11
C PHE A 14 10.82 -1.01 -15.86
N ALA A 15 11.39 -1.24 -14.68
CA ALA A 15 12.77 -0.88 -14.40
C ALA A 15 13.68 -1.46 -15.49
N ASP A 16 14.61 -0.63 -15.95
CA ASP A 16 15.56 -0.94 -17.03
C ASP A 16 14.94 -1.20 -18.42
N MET A 17 13.64 -0.93 -18.59
CA MET A 17 12.97 -0.98 -19.89
C MET A 17 12.69 0.43 -20.42
N THR A 18 12.79 0.61 -21.73
CA THR A 18 12.34 1.83 -22.37
C THR A 18 10.81 1.89 -22.36
N LEU A 19 10.25 3.04 -21.98
CA LEU A 19 8.82 3.33 -22.04
C LEU A 19 8.51 4.29 -23.21
N GLY A 20 7.27 4.26 -23.72
CA GLY A 20 6.77 5.14 -24.77
C GLY A 20 6.51 4.46 -26.13
N PRO A 21 6.42 5.23 -27.22
CA PRO A 21 5.91 4.76 -28.53
C PRO A 21 6.60 3.53 -29.14
N CYS A 22 7.86 3.29 -28.77
CA CYS A 22 8.64 2.11 -29.20
C CYS A 22 9.19 1.31 -28.00
N GLY A 23 8.67 1.55 -26.80
CA GLY A 23 9.11 0.91 -25.56
C GLY A 23 8.37 -0.39 -25.24
N ALA A 24 8.76 -1.04 -24.14
CA ALA A 24 8.10 -2.24 -23.63
C ALA A 24 6.66 -1.97 -23.12
N ALA A 25 6.35 -0.71 -22.81
CA ALA A 25 5.03 -0.23 -22.40
C ALA A 25 4.89 1.29 -22.64
N PRO A 26 3.67 1.86 -22.61
CA PRO A 26 3.44 3.31 -22.71
C PRO A 26 4.17 4.13 -21.64
N ALA A 27 4.34 5.45 -21.82
CA ALA A 27 4.75 6.27 -20.68
C ALA A 27 3.61 6.36 -19.67
N TRP A 28 3.93 6.57 -18.38
CA TRP A 28 2.90 6.73 -17.33
C TRP A 28 1.87 7.81 -17.67
N ASN A 29 2.33 8.93 -18.23
CA ASN A 29 1.47 10.06 -18.60
C ASN A 29 0.51 9.72 -19.75
N ASP A 30 0.88 8.75 -20.59
CA ASP A 30 0.09 8.32 -21.74
C ASP A 30 -0.90 7.19 -21.39
N LEU A 31 -0.83 6.65 -20.16
CA LEU A 31 -1.79 5.64 -19.72
C LEU A 31 -3.20 6.25 -19.59
N PRO A 32 -4.23 5.59 -20.14
CA PRO A 32 -5.61 6.01 -19.93
C PRO A 32 -6.00 5.83 -18.45
N PRO A 33 -7.06 6.51 -17.97
CA PRO A 33 -7.51 6.42 -16.58
C PRO A 33 -7.73 4.98 -16.10
N GLU A 34 -8.24 4.10 -16.96
CA GLU A 34 -8.47 2.69 -16.66
C GLU A 34 -7.15 1.95 -16.42
N GLY A 35 -6.10 2.29 -17.19
CA GLY A 35 -4.75 1.76 -17.02
C GLY A 35 -4.14 2.20 -15.68
N LYS A 36 -4.26 3.50 -15.36
CA LYS A 36 -3.80 4.03 -14.05
C LYS A 36 -4.56 3.39 -12.88
N ALA A 37 -5.87 3.12 -13.04
CA ALA A 37 -6.67 2.43 -12.03
C ALA A 37 -6.29 0.95 -11.82
N VAL A 38 -5.71 0.28 -12.83
CA VAL A 38 -5.11 -1.06 -12.64
C VAL A 38 -3.88 -0.94 -11.75
N TRP A 39 -2.99 0.01 -12.03
CA TRP A 39 -1.76 0.22 -11.24
C TRP A 39 -2.04 0.69 -9.81
N GLN A 40 -3.10 1.46 -9.61
CA GLN A 40 -3.61 1.79 -8.27
C GLN A 40 -3.96 0.52 -7.46
N ARG A 41 -4.62 -0.45 -8.10
CA ARG A 41 -4.94 -1.74 -7.45
C ARG A 41 -3.69 -2.58 -7.21
N VAL A 42 -2.72 -2.55 -8.12
CA VAL A 42 -1.42 -3.22 -7.92
C VAL A 42 -0.69 -2.63 -6.72
N ALA A 43 -0.64 -1.30 -6.59
CA ALA A 43 -0.03 -0.64 -5.43
C ALA A 43 -0.74 -1.00 -4.11
N GLN A 44 -2.08 -1.03 -4.11
CA GLN A 44 -2.86 -1.47 -2.94
C GLN A 44 -2.57 -2.94 -2.57
N ALA A 45 -2.51 -3.83 -3.57
CA ALA A 45 -2.18 -5.22 -3.35
C ALA A 45 -0.76 -5.40 -2.81
N ALA A 46 0.22 -4.61 -3.30
CA ALA A 46 1.58 -4.62 -2.80
C ALA A 46 1.67 -4.16 -1.34
N VAL A 47 0.95 -3.10 -0.97
CA VAL A 47 0.85 -2.64 0.43
C VAL A 47 0.22 -3.71 1.32
N ALA A 48 -0.87 -4.34 0.87
CA ALA A 48 -1.50 -5.44 1.61
C ALA A 48 -0.57 -6.63 1.77
N ALA A 49 0.21 -6.99 0.75
CA ALA A 49 1.17 -8.09 0.84
C ALA A 49 2.33 -7.79 1.80
N ALA A 50 2.75 -6.52 1.92
CA ALA A 50 3.91 -6.13 2.72
C ALA A 50 3.57 -5.82 4.19
N LEU A 51 2.41 -5.21 4.45
CA LEU A 51 2.12 -4.60 5.75
C LEU A 51 0.89 -5.17 6.45
N LYS A 52 0.00 -5.88 5.74
CA LYS A 52 -1.22 -6.38 6.37
C LYS A 52 -0.85 -7.38 7.47
N PRO A 53 -1.35 -7.22 8.70
CA PRO A 53 -1.17 -8.22 9.73
C PRO A 53 -1.69 -9.58 9.32
N THR A 54 -0.87 -10.60 9.54
CA THR A 54 -1.24 -11.99 9.32
C THR A 54 -1.78 -12.60 10.60
N GLY A 55 -2.86 -13.38 10.48
CA GLY A 55 -3.50 -14.01 11.64
C GLY A 55 -4.47 -13.09 12.37
N GLU A 56 -5.18 -13.66 13.35
CA GLU A 56 -6.06 -12.91 14.22
C GLU A 56 -5.25 -12.06 15.20
N ARG A 57 -5.77 -10.88 15.57
CA ARG A 57 -5.14 -10.04 16.60
C ARG A 57 -5.02 -10.85 17.90
N PRO A 58 -3.82 -10.93 18.51
CA PRO A 58 -3.66 -11.56 19.82
C PRO A 58 -4.56 -10.90 20.88
N CYS A 59 -5.05 -11.68 21.84
CA CYS A 59 -5.91 -11.15 22.90
C CYS A 59 -5.14 -10.17 23.79
N ASP A 60 -5.69 -8.97 24.02
CA ASP A 60 -5.29 -8.16 25.17
C ASP A 60 -6.03 -8.67 26.42
N CYS A 61 -5.25 -9.14 27.40
CA CYS A 61 -5.80 -9.62 28.66
C CYS A 61 -6.48 -8.51 29.50
N GLU A 62 -6.49 -7.25 29.02
CA GLU A 62 -7.27 -6.15 29.60
C GLU A 62 -8.77 -6.22 29.21
N ARG A 63 -9.13 -6.94 28.14
CA ARG A 63 -10.50 -6.99 27.61
C ARG A 63 -11.12 -8.39 27.62
N CYS A 64 -10.31 -9.45 27.63
CA CYS A 64 -10.71 -10.83 27.83
C CYS A 64 -10.14 -11.38 29.15
N ASP A 65 -10.99 -12.00 29.98
CA ASP A 65 -10.58 -12.72 31.21
C ASP A 65 -9.88 -14.04 30.86
N CYS A 66 -8.71 -13.96 30.21
CA CYS A 66 -7.91 -15.11 29.78
C CYS A 66 -6.72 -15.42 30.72
N GLY A 67 -6.71 -14.89 31.94
CA GLY A 67 -5.71 -15.23 32.95
C GLY A 67 -4.27 -14.79 32.61
N ASN A 68 -4.11 -13.66 31.91
CA ASN A 68 -2.81 -13.13 31.43
C ASN A 68 -2.09 -14.01 30.40
N VAL A 69 -2.82 -14.79 29.59
CA VAL A 69 -2.24 -15.53 28.47
C VAL A 69 -2.33 -14.66 27.21
N GLY A 70 -1.24 -13.96 26.92
CA GLY A 70 -1.04 -13.10 25.75
C GLY A 70 0.14 -12.16 26.03
N ASP A 71 1.19 -12.21 25.21
CA ASP A 71 2.34 -11.32 25.39
C ASP A 71 1.91 -9.90 24.98
N ALA A 72 1.90 -8.95 25.93
CA ALA A 72 1.55 -7.55 25.65
C ALA A 72 2.41 -6.96 24.51
N ALA A 73 3.61 -7.49 24.30
CA ALA A 73 4.45 -7.13 23.17
C ALA A 73 3.88 -7.60 21.82
N GLU A 74 3.34 -8.82 21.74
CA GLU A 74 2.74 -9.37 20.51
C GLU A 74 1.48 -8.59 20.12
N VAL A 75 0.65 -8.19 21.09
CA VAL A 75 -0.51 -7.32 20.85
C VAL A 75 -0.05 -5.96 20.32
N ALA A 76 0.93 -5.34 20.98
CA ALA A 76 1.45 -4.03 20.60
C ALA A 76 2.07 -4.04 19.20
N GLU A 77 2.77 -5.12 18.85
CA GLU A 77 3.34 -5.32 17.51
C GLU A 77 2.25 -5.47 16.45
N TRP A 78 1.24 -6.32 16.70
CA TRP A 78 0.11 -6.48 15.78
C TRP A 78 -0.62 -5.15 15.55
N ASP A 79 -0.90 -4.40 16.62
CA ASP A 79 -1.56 -3.09 16.54
C ASP A 79 -0.70 -2.05 15.82
N ALA A 80 0.62 -2.08 16.00
CA ALA A 80 1.54 -1.21 15.27
C ALA A 80 1.55 -1.52 13.78
N GLN A 81 1.57 -2.81 13.42
CA GLN A 81 1.51 -3.26 12.04
C GLN A 81 0.17 -2.90 11.38
N GLN A 82 -0.95 -3.05 12.11
CA GLN A 82 -2.28 -2.63 11.64
C GLN A 82 -2.34 -1.13 11.36
N ARG A 83 -1.83 -0.28 12.28
CA ARG A 83 -1.78 1.17 12.07
C ARG A 83 -0.91 1.55 10.86
N ALA A 84 0.23 0.88 10.67
CA ALA A 84 1.08 1.11 9.52
C ALA A 84 0.39 0.75 8.20
N TYR A 85 -0.32 -0.38 8.17
CA TYR A 85 -1.11 -0.81 7.01
C TYR A 85 -2.22 0.18 6.66
N GLU A 86 -3.01 0.63 7.65
CA GLU A 86 -4.08 1.61 7.45
C GLU A 86 -3.56 2.97 6.97
N ALA A 87 -2.46 3.45 7.58
CA ALA A 87 -1.82 4.69 7.17
C ALA A 87 -1.33 4.61 5.71
N ALA A 88 -0.74 3.47 5.31
CA ALA A 88 -0.31 3.25 3.94
C ALA A 88 -1.49 3.24 2.96
N LEU A 89 -2.58 2.52 3.25
CA LEU A 89 -3.79 2.53 2.41
C LEU A 89 -4.43 3.92 2.30
N SER A 90 -4.44 4.69 3.38
CA SER A 90 -4.95 6.06 3.36
C SER A 90 -4.09 6.96 2.47
N ALA A 91 -2.77 6.80 2.51
CA ALA A 91 -1.85 7.52 1.62
C ALA A 91 -2.07 7.14 0.14
N LEU A 92 -2.41 5.88 -0.17
CA LEU A 92 -2.75 5.46 -1.54
C LEU A 92 -4.06 6.09 -2.03
N SER A 93 -5.05 6.24 -1.16
CA SER A 93 -6.40 6.72 -1.51
C SER A 93 -6.56 8.24 -1.43
N ALA A 94 -5.59 8.95 -0.87
CA ALA A 94 -5.53 10.40 -0.95
C ALA A 94 -5.33 10.85 -2.41
N PRO A 95 -6.07 11.86 -2.90
CA PRO A 95 -5.84 12.38 -4.24
C PRO A 95 -4.39 12.87 -4.32
N SER A 96 -3.66 12.40 -5.35
CA SER A 96 -2.31 12.86 -5.66
C SER A 96 -2.31 14.39 -5.76
N GLN A 97 -1.25 15.05 -5.25
CA GLN A 97 -1.14 16.52 -5.28
C GLN A 97 -1.32 17.07 -6.70
N GLU A 98 -0.93 16.31 -7.73
CA GLU A 98 -1.15 16.63 -9.15
C GLU A 98 -2.63 16.83 -9.53
N ALA A 99 -3.58 16.20 -8.83
CA ALA A 99 -5.02 16.40 -9.06
C ALA A 99 -5.61 17.60 -8.28
N ARG A 100 -4.83 18.20 -7.37
CA ARG A 100 -5.22 19.41 -6.61
C ARG A 100 -4.68 20.69 -7.23
N ASP A 101 -3.59 20.59 -7.99
CA ASP A 101 -2.91 21.71 -8.64
C ASP A 101 -3.22 21.85 -10.15
N ALA A 102 -4.16 21.03 -10.68
CA ALA A 102 -4.66 21.06 -12.06
C ALA A 102 -6.07 21.66 -12.15
#